data_AF-A0A2N2IMY1-F1
#
_entry.id   AF-A0A2N2IMY1-F1
#
_cell.length_a   1.000
_cell.length_b   1.000
_cell.length_c   1.000
_cell.angle_alpha   90.00
_cell.angle_beta   90.00
_cell.angle_gamma   90.00
#
_symmetry.space_group_name_H-M   'P 1'
#
loop_
_entity.id
_entity.type
_entity.pdbx_description
1 polymer ?
#
loop_
_entity_poly.entity_id
_entity_poly.type
_entity_poly.pdbx_seq_one_letter_code
_entity_poly.pdbx_strand_id
1 'polypeptide(L)'
;MEMDVAQVDSLYEEFCNSVPKGLREPARRLALTLGLAPCPDVPWSAVFNHEVTLAAPWVLAEAMPGIGRYLVREATRAHLLAIVEAFATDRVEDGQVRATNELQSLRVALRAERDLALQRVVSGAPLRVDYAMADRQTLHAIRREREMLAGETEVTLGLYEAVSAGKQSLGLPASLGLALAAGWQDRRVRALERLLLSVWLGLQEHDDTTDWEEDARGSGAWAICL
;
A
#
# COMPACT_ATOMS: atom_id res chain seq x y z
N MET A 1 -11.18 4.64 18.83
CA MET A 1 -11.03 3.18 19.07
C MET A 1 -9.54 2.97 19.08
N GLU A 2 -8.91 2.89 20.25
CA GLU A 2 -7.44 2.95 20.33
C GLU A 2 -6.83 1.79 19.52
N MET A 3 -5.98 2.15 18.54
CA MET A 3 -5.30 1.17 17.70
C MET A 3 -4.20 0.52 18.54
N ASP A 4 -4.28 -0.79 18.67
CA ASP A 4 -3.17 -1.58 19.18
C ASP A 4 -2.29 -1.92 17.97
N VAL A 5 -1.05 -1.43 17.96
CA VAL A 5 -0.03 -1.71 16.93
C VAL A 5 0.08 -3.23 16.67
N ALA A 6 -0.19 -4.06 17.68
CA ALA A 6 -0.25 -5.51 17.56
C ALA A 6 -1.34 -6.03 16.59
N GLN A 7 -2.32 -5.21 16.20
CA GLN A 7 -3.38 -5.61 15.27
C GLN A 7 -2.90 -5.71 13.83
N VAL A 8 -1.99 -4.82 13.39
CA VAL A 8 -1.37 -4.90 12.06
C VAL A 8 -0.60 -6.21 11.93
N ASP A 9 0.20 -6.54 12.94
CA ASP A 9 1.01 -7.76 12.94
C ASP A 9 0.15 -9.02 13.07
N SER A 10 -0.91 -8.97 13.88
CA SER A 10 -1.89 -10.06 13.97
C SER A 10 -2.58 -10.32 12.62
N LEU A 11 -2.97 -9.26 11.90
CA LEU A 11 -3.58 -9.39 10.56
C LEU A 11 -2.61 -9.99 9.55
N TYR A 12 -1.33 -9.61 9.60
CA TYR A 12 -0.32 -10.17 8.73
C TYR A 12 0.01 -11.63 9.07
N GLU A 13 0.07 -11.98 10.36
CA GLU A 13 0.31 -13.36 10.80
C GLU A 13 -0.87 -14.27 10.40
N GLU A 14 -2.10 -13.78 10.42
CA GLU A 14 -3.25 -14.51 9.87
C GLU A 14 -3.11 -14.81 8.38
N PHE A 15 -2.60 -13.84 7.59
CA PHE A 15 -2.23 -14.09 6.20
C PHE A 15 -1.11 -15.15 6.07
N CYS A 16 -0.05 -15.04 6.87
CA CYS A 16 1.04 -16.03 6.87
C CYS A 16 0.53 -17.44 7.20
N ASN A 17 -0.53 -17.56 7.99
CA ASN A 17 -1.15 -18.85 8.32
C ASN A 17 -2.14 -19.34 7.27
N SER A 18 -2.74 -18.44 6.46
CA SER A 18 -3.69 -18.80 5.41
C SER A 18 -3.02 -19.28 4.12
N VAL A 19 -1.76 -18.90 3.86
CA VAL A 19 -1.03 -19.37 2.68
C VAL A 19 -0.65 -20.86 2.75
N PRO A 20 -0.44 -21.54 1.60
CA PRO A 20 0.04 -22.92 1.54
C PRO A 20 1.28 -23.15 2.41
N LYS A 21 1.42 -24.36 2.98
CA LYS A 21 2.50 -24.69 3.94
C LYS A 21 3.90 -24.31 3.46
N GLY A 22 4.18 -24.51 2.16
CA GLY A 22 5.47 -24.17 1.55
C GLY A 22 5.76 -22.67 1.44
N LEU A 23 4.75 -21.81 1.55
CA LEU A 23 4.88 -20.35 1.44
C LEU A 23 4.85 -19.63 2.79
N ARG A 24 4.55 -20.32 3.90
CA ARG A 24 4.40 -19.68 5.23
C ARG A 24 5.69 -19.02 5.72
N GLU A 25 6.80 -19.73 5.64
CA GLU A 25 8.09 -19.20 6.06
C GLU A 25 8.57 -18.08 5.12
N PRO A 26 8.51 -18.23 3.78
CA PRO A 26 8.70 -17.11 2.86
C PRO A 26 7.82 -15.88 3.17
N ALA A 27 6.55 -16.07 3.53
CA ALA A 27 5.65 -14.97 3.89
C ALA A 27 6.12 -14.24 5.16
N ARG A 28 6.47 -14.96 6.23
CA ARG A 28 6.99 -14.35 7.47
C ARG A 28 8.28 -13.57 7.25
N ARG A 29 9.14 -14.05 6.35
CA ARG A 29 10.41 -13.41 6.00
C ARG A 29 10.30 -12.35 4.91
N LEU A 30 9.07 -11.99 4.49
CA LEU A 30 8.89 -11.15 3.31
C LEU A 30 9.53 -9.77 3.48
N ALA A 31 9.37 -9.10 4.63
CA ALA A 31 9.98 -7.79 4.86
C ALA A 31 11.51 -7.81 4.69
N LEU A 32 12.18 -8.82 5.26
CA LEU A 32 13.61 -9.05 5.05
C LEU A 32 13.93 -9.36 3.58
N THR A 33 13.16 -10.22 2.94
CA THR A 33 13.35 -10.60 1.53
C THR A 33 13.24 -9.39 0.59
N LEU A 34 12.38 -8.44 0.94
CA LEU A 34 12.20 -7.19 0.21
C LEU A 34 13.27 -6.15 0.53
N GLY A 35 14.15 -6.39 1.52
CA GLY A 35 15.12 -5.40 1.99
C GLY A 35 14.47 -4.24 2.76
N LEU A 36 13.32 -4.48 3.39
CA LEU A 36 12.59 -3.51 4.22
C LEU A 36 12.87 -3.68 5.72
N ALA A 37 13.49 -4.79 6.11
CA ALA A 37 13.85 -5.07 7.49
C ALA A 37 15.27 -5.66 7.57
N PRO A 38 16.05 -5.33 8.62
CA PRO A 38 17.40 -5.86 8.81
C PRO A 38 17.43 -7.35 9.20
N CYS A 39 16.33 -7.89 9.73
CA CYS A 39 16.22 -9.28 10.16
C CYS A 39 14.75 -9.77 10.06
N PRO A 40 14.47 -11.08 10.13
CA PRO A 40 13.13 -11.62 9.90
C PRO A 40 12.16 -11.38 11.05
N ASP A 41 12.65 -10.99 12.23
CA ASP A 41 11.84 -10.82 13.44
C ASP A 41 11.23 -9.41 13.57
N VAL A 42 11.52 -8.51 12.61
CA VAL A 42 10.93 -7.17 12.59
C VAL A 42 9.48 -7.26 12.15
N PRO A 43 8.51 -6.86 13.01
CA PRO A 43 7.11 -6.84 12.65
C PRO A 43 6.81 -5.79 11.58
N TRP A 44 5.76 -5.99 10.78
CA TRP A 44 5.36 -5.03 9.74
C TRP A 44 4.99 -3.68 10.32
N SER A 45 4.40 -3.66 11.52
CA SER A 45 4.13 -2.42 12.25
C SER A 45 5.37 -1.58 12.57
N ALA A 46 6.56 -2.18 12.58
CA ALA A 46 7.84 -1.49 12.77
C ALA A 46 8.62 -1.27 11.46
N VAL A 47 8.11 -1.76 10.31
CA VAL A 47 8.71 -1.52 8.99
C VAL A 47 8.44 -0.10 8.51
N PHE A 48 7.28 0.47 8.85
CA PHE A 48 6.90 1.83 8.45
C PHE A 48 6.65 2.71 9.68
N ASN A 49 7.19 3.93 9.66
CA ASN A 49 7.09 4.87 10.78
C ASN A 49 5.75 5.61 10.86
N HIS A 50 4.91 5.50 9.82
CA HIS A 50 3.63 6.18 9.73
C HIS A 50 2.48 5.19 9.80
N GLU A 51 1.67 5.28 10.85
CA GLU A 51 0.52 4.41 11.12
C GLU A 51 -0.47 4.36 9.95
N VAL A 52 -0.71 5.50 9.30
CA VAL A 52 -1.62 5.61 8.14
C VAL A 52 -1.16 4.77 6.95
N THR A 53 0.13 4.47 6.84
CA THR A 53 0.68 3.64 5.76
C THR A 53 0.10 2.23 5.83
N LEU A 54 0.00 1.61 7.01
CA LEU A 54 -0.50 0.24 7.15
C LEU A 54 -1.93 0.13 7.67
N ALA A 55 -2.48 1.19 8.28
CA ALA A 55 -3.74 1.09 9.02
C ALA A 55 -4.75 2.21 8.71
N ALA A 56 -4.68 2.87 7.55
CA ALA A 56 -5.60 3.96 7.19
C ALA A 56 -7.10 3.64 7.45
N PRO A 57 -7.66 2.47 7.08
CA PRO A 57 -9.06 2.17 7.36
C PRO A 57 -9.41 2.14 8.85
N TRP A 58 -8.47 1.74 9.71
CA TRP A 58 -8.66 1.72 11.16
C TRP A 58 -8.77 3.14 11.72
N VAL A 59 -7.84 4.02 11.35
CA VAL A 59 -7.84 5.44 11.74
C VAL A 59 -9.13 6.12 11.28
N LEU A 60 -9.56 5.85 10.05
CA LEU A 60 -10.77 6.45 9.48
C LEU A 60 -12.06 5.96 10.14
N ALA A 61 -12.06 4.75 10.72
CA ALA A 61 -13.24 4.19 11.37
C ALA A 61 -13.71 5.02 12.57
N GLU A 62 -12.82 5.84 13.17
CA GLU A 62 -13.21 6.78 14.23
C GLU A 62 -14.25 7.81 13.78
N ALA A 63 -14.26 8.15 12.49
CA ALA A 63 -15.24 9.05 11.88
C ALA A 63 -16.51 8.34 11.37
N MET A 64 -16.68 7.04 11.64
CA MET A 64 -17.77 6.21 11.09
C MET A 64 -18.65 5.63 12.20
N PRO A 65 -19.61 6.39 12.76
CA PRO A 65 -20.48 5.90 13.83
C PRO A 65 -21.25 4.65 13.40
N GLY A 66 -21.15 3.58 14.22
CA GLY A 66 -21.92 2.35 14.02
C GLY A 66 -21.34 1.38 13.00
N ILE A 67 -20.17 1.65 12.39
CA ILE A 67 -19.50 0.67 11.55
C ILE A 67 -19.12 -0.57 12.37
N GLY A 68 -19.38 -1.76 11.83
CA GLY A 68 -19.06 -3.01 12.50
C GLY A 68 -17.56 -3.24 12.58
N ARG A 69 -17.04 -3.65 13.75
CA ARG A 69 -15.61 -3.95 13.96
C ARG A 69 -15.06 -4.96 12.96
N TYR A 70 -15.88 -5.91 12.53
CA TYR A 70 -15.54 -6.88 11.49
C TYR A 70 -15.20 -6.19 10.16
N LEU A 71 -16.00 -5.22 9.72
CA LEU A 71 -15.75 -4.51 8.45
C LEU A 71 -14.47 -3.65 8.53
N VAL A 72 -14.24 -3.01 9.67
CA VAL A 72 -12.99 -2.26 9.91
C VAL A 72 -11.79 -3.20 9.84
N ARG A 73 -11.88 -4.38 10.46
CA ARG A 73 -10.83 -5.41 10.40
C ARG A 73 -10.55 -5.86 8.97
N GLU A 74 -11.57 -6.24 8.20
CA GLU A 74 -11.38 -6.72 6.83
C GLU A 74 -10.86 -5.60 5.90
N ALA A 75 -11.32 -4.35 6.08
CA ALA A 75 -10.80 -3.21 5.33
C ALA A 75 -9.32 -2.96 5.66
N THR A 76 -8.96 -2.99 6.94
CA THR A 76 -7.56 -2.83 7.38
C THR A 76 -6.68 -3.95 6.83
N ARG A 77 -7.19 -5.19 6.81
CA ARG A 77 -6.50 -6.33 6.20
C ARG A 77 -6.27 -6.12 4.71
N ALA A 78 -7.30 -5.73 3.97
CA ALA A 78 -7.19 -5.45 2.54
C ALA A 78 -6.16 -4.34 2.28
N HIS A 79 -6.19 -3.26 3.06
CA HIS A 79 -5.21 -2.16 2.96
C HIS A 79 -3.78 -2.63 3.22
N LEU A 80 -3.54 -3.28 4.35
CA LEU A 80 -2.23 -3.82 4.72
C LEU A 80 -1.63 -4.70 3.61
N LEU A 81 -2.40 -5.66 3.12
CA LEU A 81 -1.93 -6.58 2.08
C LEU A 81 -1.71 -5.87 0.73
N ALA A 82 -2.48 -4.83 0.42
CA ALA A 82 -2.27 -4.00 -0.76
C ALA A 82 -0.94 -3.25 -0.69
N ILE A 83 -0.61 -2.66 0.47
CA ILE A 83 0.63 -1.92 0.67
C ILE A 83 1.85 -2.86 0.62
N VAL A 84 1.80 -4.00 1.33
CA VAL A 84 2.86 -5.02 1.28
C VAL A 84 3.11 -5.48 -0.17
N GLU A 85 2.05 -5.69 -0.94
CA GLU A 85 2.16 -6.10 -2.34
C GLU A 85 2.68 -4.99 -3.25
N ALA A 86 2.31 -3.73 -2.99
CA ALA A 86 2.82 -2.56 -3.71
C ALA A 86 4.33 -2.45 -3.57
N PHE A 87 4.86 -2.55 -2.35
CA PHE A 87 6.31 -2.58 -2.10
C PHE A 87 6.97 -3.81 -2.74
N ALA A 88 6.35 -4.98 -2.70
CA ALA A 88 6.89 -6.15 -3.39
C ALA A 88 6.96 -5.95 -4.90
N THR A 89 5.99 -5.26 -5.50
CA THR A 89 5.99 -4.91 -6.92
C THR A 89 7.10 -3.92 -7.24
N ASP A 90 7.17 -2.82 -6.51
CA ASP A 90 8.17 -1.76 -6.68
C ASP A 90 9.60 -2.31 -6.63
N ARG A 91 9.94 -3.06 -5.56
CA ARG A 91 11.27 -3.69 -5.40
C ARG A 91 11.65 -4.67 -6.51
N VAL A 92 10.67 -5.39 -7.07
CA VAL A 92 10.89 -6.32 -8.18
C VAL A 92 11.05 -5.57 -9.50
N GLU A 93 10.20 -4.59 -9.76
CA GLU A 93 10.28 -3.80 -11.00
C GLU A 93 11.59 -3.00 -11.05
N ASP A 94 12.04 -2.44 -9.92
CA ASP A 94 13.32 -1.72 -9.82
C ASP A 94 14.56 -2.63 -9.86
N GLY A 95 14.36 -3.95 -9.88
CA GLY A 95 15.46 -4.92 -9.90
C GLY A 95 16.23 -5.00 -8.58
N GLN A 96 15.74 -4.38 -7.51
CA GLN A 96 16.31 -4.46 -6.16
C GLN A 96 16.16 -5.88 -5.60
N VAL A 97 15.11 -6.60 -6.01
CA VAL A 97 14.84 -7.97 -5.61
C VAL A 97 14.54 -8.84 -6.83
N ARG A 98 15.10 -10.05 -6.86
CA ARG A 98 14.85 -11.01 -7.94
C ARG A 98 13.43 -11.57 -7.88
N ALA A 99 12.74 -11.59 -9.02
CA ALA A 99 11.44 -12.23 -9.22
C ALA A 99 11.53 -13.78 -9.17
N THR A 100 11.72 -14.37 -7.98
CA THR A 100 11.69 -15.82 -7.82
C THR A 100 10.27 -16.38 -7.93
N ASN A 101 10.14 -17.68 -8.27
CA ASN A 101 8.82 -18.32 -8.30
C ASN A 101 8.10 -18.25 -6.95
N GLU A 102 8.84 -18.32 -5.84
CA GLU A 102 8.29 -18.19 -4.48
C GLU A 102 7.73 -16.79 -4.23
N LEU A 103 8.48 -15.74 -4.58
CA LEU A 103 8.02 -14.36 -4.43
C LEU A 103 6.81 -14.06 -5.32
N GLN A 104 6.81 -14.55 -6.56
CA GLN A 104 5.63 -14.43 -7.44
C GLN A 104 4.41 -15.17 -6.87
N SER A 105 4.60 -16.37 -6.31
CA SER A 105 3.51 -17.12 -5.66
C SER A 105 2.96 -16.38 -4.44
N LEU A 106 3.83 -15.75 -3.64
CA LEU A 106 3.42 -14.92 -2.51
C LEU A 106 2.64 -13.68 -2.96
N ARG A 107 3.09 -12.98 -4.01
CA ARG A 107 2.36 -11.83 -4.56
C ARG A 107 0.96 -12.21 -5.02
N VAL A 108 0.82 -13.35 -5.71
CA VAL A 108 -0.50 -13.89 -6.09
C VAL A 108 -1.37 -14.15 -4.85
N ALA A 109 -0.81 -14.74 -3.80
CA ALA A 109 -1.54 -14.98 -2.55
C ALA A 109 -1.94 -13.68 -1.83
N LEU A 110 -1.06 -12.68 -1.79
CA LEU A 110 -1.33 -11.35 -1.24
C LEU A 110 -2.52 -10.69 -1.95
N ARG A 111 -2.48 -10.63 -3.29
CA ARG A 111 -3.58 -10.05 -4.10
C ARG A 111 -4.89 -10.80 -3.89
N ALA A 112 -4.85 -12.13 -3.88
CA ALA A 112 -6.05 -12.93 -3.68
C ALA A 112 -6.69 -12.67 -2.31
N GLU A 113 -5.91 -12.67 -1.23
CA GLU A 113 -6.43 -12.42 0.12
C GLU A 113 -6.87 -10.96 0.30
N ARG A 114 -6.14 -9.99 -0.26
CA ARG A 114 -6.52 -8.58 -0.34
C ARG A 114 -7.89 -8.40 -0.98
N ASP A 115 -8.09 -8.99 -2.15
CA ASP A 115 -9.33 -8.85 -2.92
C ASP A 115 -10.50 -9.55 -2.20
N LEU A 116 -10.27 -10.72 -1.58
CA LEU A 116 -11.26 -11.41 -0.76
C LEU A 116 -11.67 -10.58 0.47
N ALA A 117 -10.70 -9.96 1.15
CA ALA A 117 -10.96 -9.09 2.29
C ALA A 117 -11.79 -7.86 1.87
N LEU A 118 -11.45 -7.22 0.75
CA LEU A 118 -12.24 -6.11 0.22
C LEU A 118 -13.66 -6.52 -0.14
N GLN A 119 -13.84 -7.68 -0.80
CA GLN A 119 -15.16 -8.20 -1.15
C GLN A 119 -16.08 -8.35 0.08
N ARG A 120 -15.52 -8.75 1.23
CA ARG A 120 -16.28 -8.86 2.48
C ARG A 120 -16.70 -7.50 3.03
N VAL A 121 -15.95 -6.44 2.75
CA VAL A 121 -16.27 -5.07 3.14
C VAL A 121 -17.39 -4.50 2.27
N VAL A 122 -17.27 -4.66 0.96
CA VAL A 122 -18.18 -4.03 -0.02
C VAL A 122 -19.37 -4.90 -0.42
N SER A 123 -19.62 -6.01 0.28
CA SER A 123 -20.72 -6.94 -0.03
C SER A 123 -22.07 -6.21 -0.08
N GLY A 124 -22.59 -5.99 -1.29
CA GLY A 124 -23.86 -5.27 -1.55
C GLY A 124 -23.72 -3.81 -1.98
N ALA A 125 -22.51 -3.25 -2.01
CA ALA A 125 -22.23 -1.92 -2.55
C ALA A 125 -21.87 -1.99 -4.05
N PRO A 126 -22.04 -0.90 -4.83
CA PRO A 126 -21.64 -0.87 -6.23
C PRO A 126 -20.14 -1.22 -6.40
N LEU A 127 -19.81 -1.95 -7.47
CA LEU A 127 -18.44 -2.31 -7.94
C LEU A 127 -17.61 -1.08 -8.37
N ARG A 128 -17.68 0.02 -7.62
CA ARG A 128 -16.90 1.24 -7.85
C ARG A 128 -15.52 1.18 -7.20
N VAL A 129 -15.28 0.18 -6.35
CA VAL A 129 -14.07 0.04 -5.56
C VAL A 129 -13.54 -1.37 -5.74
N ASP A 130 -12.53 -1.49 -6.61
CA ASP A 130 -11.73 -2.69 -6.78
C ASP A 130 -10.24 -2.33 -6.87
N TYR A 131 -9.39 -3.33 -6.68
CA TYR A 131 -7.94 -3.16 -6.84
C TYR A 131 -7.47 -3.28 -8.28
N ALA A 132 -8.31 -3.73 -9.22
CA ALA A 132 -7.89 -3.97 -10.60
C ALA A 132 -7.51 -2.65 -11.32
N MET A 133 -8.21 -1.55 -11.02
CA MET A 133 -7.79 -0.24 -11.52
C MET A 133 -6.53 0.26 -10.82
N ALA A 134 -6.47 0.15 -9.49
CA ALA A 134 -5.33 0.60 -8.70
C ALA A 134 -4.03 -0.15 -9.07
N ASP A 135 -4.08 -1.48 -9.25
CA ASP A 135 -2.95 -2.29 -9.72
C ASP A 135 -2.40 -1.77 -11.07
N ARG A 136 -3.29 -1.40 -12.00
CA ARG A 136 -2.89 -0.84 -13.30
C ARG A 136 -2.26 0.55 -13.16
N GLN A 137 -2.81 1.39 -12.28
CA GLN A 137 -2.30 2.73 -12.02
C GLN A 137 -0.93 2.69 -11.35
N THR A 138 -0.76 1.89 -10.31
CA THR A 138 0.53 1.71 -9.63
C THR A 138 1.59 1.16 -10.57
N LEU A 139 1.29 0.11 -11.36
CA LEU A 139 2.27 -0.44 -12.29
C LEU A 139 2.64 0.55 -13.41
N HIS A 140 1.68 1.32 -13.90
CA HIS A 140 1.95 2.38 -14.87
C HIS A 140 2.85 3.47 -14.26
N ALA A 141 2.57 3.88 -13.03
CA ALA A 141 3.34 4.90 -12.33
C ALA A 141 4.79 4.47 -12.07
N ILE A 142 5.01 3.25 -11.56
CA ILE A 142 6.36 2.70 -11.34
C ILE A 142 7.16 2.69 -12.65
N ARG A 143 6.56 2.25 -13.76
CA ARG A 143 7.23 2.26 -15.06
C ARG A 143 7.54 3.68 -15.54
N ARG A 144 6.60 4.60 -15.35
CA ARG A 144 6.74 6.00 -15.77
C ARG A 144 7.85 6.71 -14.98
N GLU A 145 7.92 6.48 -13.69
CA GLU A 145 9.02 6.96 -12.84
C GLU A 145 10.37 6.49 -13.35
N ARG A 146 10.50 5.22 -13.72
CA ARG A 146 11.75 4.68 -14.26
C ARG A 146 12.16 5.33 -15.58
N GLU A 147 11.23 5.54 -16.50
CA GLU A 147 11.48 6.27 -17.76
C GLU A 147 11.98 7.70 -17.47
N MET A 148 11.42 8.35 -16.46
CA MET A 148 11.85 9.69 -16.02
C MET A 148 13.26 9.67 -15.42
N LEU A 149 13.54 8.75 -14.50
CA LEU A 149 14.86 8.61 -13.86
C LEU A 149 15.96 8.19 -14.86
N ALA A 150 15.60 7.50 -15.94
CA ALA A 150 16.51 7.21 -17.04
C ALA A 150 16.82 8.43 -17.93
N GLY A 151 16.19 9.59 -17.68
CA GLY A 151 16.37 10.81 -18.47
C GLY A 151 15.63 10.80 -19.81
N GLU A 152 14.67 9.88 -20.01
CA GLU A 152 13.93 9.72 -21.27
C GLU A 152 12.71 10.67 -21.36
N THR A 153 12.45 11.46 -20.32
CA THR A 153 11.29 12.36 -20.22
C THR A 153 11.64 13.60 -19.41
N GLU A 154 11.16 14.78 -19.86
CA GLU A 154 11.22 16.02 -19.09
C GLU A 154 10.37 15.93 -17.82
N VAL A 155 10.99 16.16 -16.66
CA VAL A 155 10.33 16.10 -15.35
C VAL A 155 9.66 17.43 -15.07
N THR A 156 8.37 17.39 -14.69
CA THR A 156 7.59 18.57 -14.29
C THR A 156 6.88 18.27 -12.99
N LEU A 157 6.51 19.30 -12.21
CA LEU A 157 5.76 19.13 -10.97
C LEU A 157 4.43 18.38 -11.20
N GLY A 158 3.72 18.66 -12.29
CA GLY A 158 2.48 17.96 -12.62
C GLY A 158 2.70 16.48 -12.97
N LEU A 159 3.84 16.14 -13.56
CA LEU A 159 4.22 14.75 -13.81
C LEU A 159 4.60 14.04 -12.51
N TYR A 160 5.31 14.72 -11.60
CA TYR A 160 5.58 14.23 -10.25
C TYR A 160 4.30 13.85 -9.52
N GLU A 161 3.39 14.81 -9.37
CA GLU A 161 2.14 14.58 -8.66
C GLU A 161 1.33 13.42 -9.26
N ALA A 162 1.31 13.31 -10.59
CA ALA A 162 0.61 12.22 -11.27
C ALA A 162 1.25 10.85 -11.04
N VAL A 163 2.59 10.75 -11.09
CA VAL A 163 3.31 9.50 -10.82
C VAL A 163 3.18 9.11 -9.37
N SER A 164 3.42 10.03 -8.44
CA SER A 164 3.30 9.80 -7.00
C SER A 164 1.87 9.38 -6.64
N ALA A 165 0.84 10.07 -7.13
CA ALA A 165 -0.56 9.66 -6.92
C ALA A 165 -0.85 8.26 -7.48
N GLY A 166 -0.27 7.91 -8.63
CA GLY A 166 -0.38 6.59 -9.23
C GLY A 166 0.25 5.49 -8.37
N LYS A 167 1.47 5.70 -7.85
CA LYS A 167 2.13 4.74 -6.94
C LYS A 167 1.28 4.46 -5.70
N GLN A 168 0.65 5.51 -5.16
CA GLN A 168 -0.17 5.45 -3.94
C GLN A 168 -1.60 4.94 -4.16
N SER A 169 -2.02 4.67 -5.40
CA SER A 169 -3.40 4.30 -5.74
C SER A 169 -3.89 3.03 -5.03
N LEU A 170 -3.00 2.09 -4.72
CA LEU A 170 -3.31 0.87 -3.96
C LEU A 170 -3.70 1.13 -2.51
N GLY A 171 -3.42 2.30 -1.92
CA GLY A 171 -3.89 2.62 -0.58
C GLY A 171 -5.38 3.00 -0.51
N LEU A 172 -6.01 3.34 -1.64
CA LEU A 172 -7.38 3.88 -1.67
C LEU A 172 -8.48 2.83 -1.42
N PRO A 173 -8.50 1.68 -2.10
CA PRO A 173 -9.74 0.91 -2.24
C PRO A 173 -10.32 0.45 -0.90
N ALA A 174 -9.50 0.00 0.04
CA ALA A 174 -9.99 -0.47 1.34
C ALA A 174 -10.70 0.65 2.14
N SER A 175 -10.11 1.85 2.19
CA SER A 175 -10.66 2.99 2.91
C SER A 175 -11.94 3.52 2.27
N LEU A 176 -11.99 3.59 0.94
CA LEU A 176 -13.19 3.99 0.20
C LEU A 176 -14.30 2.95 0.31
N GLY A 177 -13.96 1.67 0.26
CA GLY A 177 -14.89 0.56 0.46
C GLY A 177 -15.50 0.60 1.86
N LEU A 178 -14.69 0.85 2.90
CA LEU A 178 -15.17 1.00 4.27
C LEU A 178 -16.11 2.21 4.42
N ALA A 179 -15.78 3.35 3.82
CA ALA A 179 -16.64 4.54 3.84
C ALA A 179 -18.00 4.27 3.18
N LEU A 180 -18.03 3.57 2.05
CA LEU A 180 -19.27 3.15 1.40
C LEU A 180 -20.07 2.19 2.28
N ALA A 181 -19.41 1.22 2.93
CA ALA A 181 -20.06 0.30 3.87
C ALA A 181 -20.62 1.03 5.11
N ALA A 182 -20.01 2.14 5.52
CA ALA A 182 -20.52 3.04 6.55
C ALA A 182 -21.69 3.94 6.08
N GLY A 183 -22.16 3.78 4.84
CA GLY A 183 -23.26 4.56 4.28
C GLY A 183 -22.88 6.00 3.90
N TRP A 184 -21.59 6.30 3.73
CA TRP A 184 -21.17 7.62 3.27
C TRP A 184 -21.63 7.88 1.84
N GLN A 185 -22.14 9.08 1.60
CA GLN A 185 -22.55 9.52 0.27
C GLN A 185 -21.34 9.79 -0.63
N ASP A 186 -21.53 9.70 -1.95
CA ASP A 186 -20.54 9.96 -3.00
C ASP A 186 -19.69 11.23 -2.77
N ARG A 187 -20.31 12.32 -2.30
CA ARG A 187 -19.58 13.57 -2.01
C ARG A 187 -18.54 13.40 -0.90
N ARG A 188 -18.87 12.68 0.17
CA ARG A 188 -17.95 12.41 1.29
C ARG A 188 -16.88 11.42 0.89
N VAL A 189 -17.22 10.41 0.10
CA VAL A 189 -16.25 9.45 -0.44
C VAL A 189 -15.21 10.14 -1.32
N ARG A 190 -15.62 11.05 -2.21
CA ARG A 190 -14.68 11.86 -3.00
C ARG A 190 -13.82 12.81 -2.16
N ALA A 191 -14.37 13.35 -1.06
CA ALA A 191 -13.59 14.17 -0.14
C ALA A 191 -12.53 13.33 0.59
N LEU A 192 -12.88 12.10 1.00
CA LEU A 192 -11.97 11.15 1.60
C LEU A 192 -10.85 10.72 0.64
N GLU A 193 -11.20 10.41 -0.61
CA GLU A 193 -10.22 10.08 -1.66
C GLU A 193 -9.17 11.19 -1.81
N ARG A 194 -9.60 12.46 -1.90
CA ARG A 194 -8.70 13.61 -1.99
C ARG A 194 -7.85 13.79 -0.73
N LEU A 195 -8.44 13.58 0.45
CA LEU A 195 -7.72 13.67 1.72
C LEU A 195 -6.60 12.62 1.76
N LEU A 196 -6.91 11.36 1.46
CA LEU A 196 -5.94 10.26 1.47
C LEU A 196 -4.83 10.48 0.44
N LEU A 197 -5.18 10.88 -0.78
CA LEU A 197 -4.19 11.24 -1.80
C LEU A 197 -3.28 12.39 -1.32
N SER A 198 -3.83 13.42 -0.68
CA SER A 198 -3.02 14.53 -0.15
C SER A 198 -2.05 14.08 0.95
N VAL A 199 -2.51 13.19 1.84
CA VAL A 199 -1.66 12.61 2.89
C VAL A 199 -0.52 11.81 2.28
N TRP A 200 -0.80 10.91 1.34
CA TRP A 200 0.25 10.08 0.74
C TRP A 200 1.20 10.84 -0.18
N LEU A 201 0.73 11.90 -0.86
CA LEU A 201 1.63 12.79 -1.59
C LEU A 201 2.61 13.48 -0.63
N GLY A 202 2.14 13.95 0.52
CA GLY A 202 3.01 14.52 1.55
C GLY A 202 4.00 13.51 2.14
N LEU A 203 3.58 12.24 2.30
CA LEU A 203 4.50 11.17 2.72
C LEU A 203 5.54 10.85 1.64
N GLN A 204 5.14 10.80 0.36
CA GLN A 204 6.07 10.59 -0.74
C GLN A 204 7.12 11.71 -0.81
N GLU A 205 6.70 12.97 -0.67
CA GLU A 205 7.64 14.10 -0.67
C GLU A 205 8.61 14.04 0.53
N HIS A 206 8.14 13.58 1.69
CA HIS A 206 8.99 13.36 2.84
C HIS A 206 10.01 12.24 2.63
N ASP A 207 9.57 11.10 2.08
CA ASP A 207 10.43 9.95 1.75
C ASP A 207 11.49 10.38 0.71
N ASP A 208 11.09 11.04 -0.38
CA ASP A 208 12.00 11.51 -1.43
C ASP A 208 13.04 12.53 -0.91
N THR A 209 12.64 13.38 0.06
CA THR A 209 13.56 14.32 0.70
C THR A 209 14.56 13.60 1.60
N THR A 210 14.11 12.57 2.34
CA THR A 210 14.97 11.77 3.22
C THR A 210 15.97 10.96 2.39
N ASP A 211 15.50 10.31 1.33
CA ASP A 211 16.33 9.57 0.39
C ASP A 211 17.41 10.48 -0.21
N TRP A 212 17.06 11.73 -0.57
CA TRP A 212 18.04 12.71 -1.06
C TRP A 212 19.12 13.06 -0.02
N GLU A 213 18.75 13.24 1.24
CA GLU A 213 19.71 13.55 2.32
C GLU A 213 20.67 12.37 2.57
N GLU A 214 20.19 11.13 2.43
CA GLU A 214 21.00 9.92 2.59
C GLU A 214 21.89 9.63 1.36
N ASP A 215 21.40 9.94 0.14
CA ASP A 215 22.07 9.69 -1.16
C ASP A 215 23.05 10.79 -1.60
N ALA A 216 23.65 11.52 -0.66
CA ALA A 216 24.61 12.62 -0.91
C ALA A 216 25.87 12.28 -1.76
N ARG A 217 25.95 11.07 -2.37
CA ARG A 217 26.99 10.65 -3.30
C ARG A 217 26.53 10.11 -4.67
N GLY A 218 25.28 10.30 -5.11
CA GLY A 218 25.00 10.41 -6.54
C GLY A 218 24.01 9.43 -7.21
N SER A 219 22.96 8.98 -6.53
CA SER A 219 21.75 8.49 -7.21
C SER A 219 20.73 9.62 -7.31
N GLY A 220 20.10 9.80 -8.46
CA GLY A 220 19.18 10.90 -8.72
C GLY A 220 17.92 10.83 -7.86
N ALA A 221 17.80 11.75 -6.91
CA ALA A 221 16.55 11.99 -6.18
C ALA A 221 15.62 12.90 -7.00
N TRP A 222 14.31 12.71 -6.88
CA TRP A 222 13.28 13.49 -7.60
C TRP A 222 13.48 15.01 -7.50
N ALA A 223 13.91 15.50 -6.33
CA ALA A 223 14.19 16.92 -6.09
C ALA A 223 15.32 17.50 -6.96
N ILE A 224 16.19 16.66 -7.53
CA ILE A 224 17.28 17.08 -8.44
C ILE A 224 16.75 17.22 -9.89
N CYS A 225 15.64 16.55 -10.22
CA CYS A 225 15.05 16.54 -11.55
C CYS A 225 14.01 17.66 -11.78
N LEU A 226 13.52 18.31 -10.72
CA LEU A 226 12.62 19.47 -10.75
C LEU A 226 13.39 20.80 -10.76
#